data_AF-A0A7S0YVN1-F1
#
_entry.id   AF-A0A7S0YVN1-F1
#
_cell.length_a   1.000
_cell.length_b   1.000
_cell.length_c   1.000
_cell.angle_alpha   90.00
_cell.angle_beta   90.00
_cell.angle_gamma   90.00
#
_symmetry.space_group_name_H-M   'P 1'
#
loop_
_entity.id
_entity.type
_entity.pdbx_description
1 polymer ?
#
loop_
_entity_poly.entity_id
_entity_poly.type
_entity_poly.pdbx_seq_one_letter_code
_entity_poly.pdbx_strand_id
1 'polypeptide(L)'
;AVRRGADRPDPPHHPNPSQWKDEEALRQDGIRTATYPPWLVSRPMTKGSPLPFGPENPPSEVCCGAMIKYWCVAQGTVAGFIQYETPLKSWDHACGVLCVIESGGTSTDAFEKPIRFTGREFSVGKGIVCSAADAGDKTREKLLASVAES
;
A
#
# COMPACT_ATOMS: atom_id res chain seq x y z
N ALA A 1 -11.60 -37.79 38.08
CA ALA A 1 -10.44 -37.14 38.75
C ALA A 1 -10.02 -35.92 37.93
N VAL A 2 -10.19 -34.73 38.49
CA VAL A 2 -9.85 -33.44 37.87
C VAL A 2 -8.33 -33.29 37.82
N ARG A 3 -7.74 -33.11 36.63
CA ARG A 3 -6.34 -32.69 36.49
C ARG A 3 -6.25 -31.17 36.65
N ARG A 4 -5.37 -30.75 37.57
CA ARG A 4 -5.08 -29.38 37.97
C ARG A 4 -4.36 -28.61 36.86
N GLY A 5 -4.54 -27.29 36.89
CA GLY A 5 -4.16 -26.32 35.86
C GLY A 5 -2.68 -26.31 35.46
N ALA A 6 -2.48 -26.07 34.16
CA ALA A 6 -1.31 -25.39 33.66
C ALA A 6 -1.64 -23.89 33.65
N ASP A 7 -0.75 -23.08 34.22
CA ASP A 7 -0.78 -21.62 34.10
C ASP A 7 -0.92 -21.23 32.63
N ARG A 8 -2.03 -20.57 32.29
CA ARG A 8 -2.09 -19.80 31.05
C ARG A 8 -1.41 -18.47 31.35
N PRO A 9 -0.46 -18.00 30.52
CA PRO A 9 -0.03 -16.62 30.63
C PRO A 9 -1.26 -15.72 30.45
N ASP A 10 -1.34 -14.67 31.26
CA ASP A 10 -2.40 -13.68 31.13
C ASP A 10 -2.46 -13.19 29.68
N PRO A 11 -3.66 -12.97 29.13
CA PRO A 11 -3.79 -12.32 27.84
C PRO A 11 -3.02 -10.99 27.91
N PRO A 12 -2.31 -10.59 26.83
CA PRO A 12 -1.60 -9.32 26.83
C PRO A 12 -2.58 -8.24 27.28
N HIS A 13 -2.19 -7.48 28.31
CA HIS A 13 -2.99 -6.39 28.85
C HIS A 13 -3.60 -5.61 27.69
N HIS A 14 -4.94 -5.52 27.67
CA HIS A 14 -5.61 -4.58 26.80
C HIS A 14 -4.91 -3.23 26.96
N PRO A 15 -4.44 -2.60 25.87
CA PRO A 15 -3.81 -1.30 25.96
C PRO A 15 -4.73 -0.36 26.75
N ASN A 16 -4.13 0.43 27.64
CA ASN A 16 -4.86 1.34 28.51
C ASN A 16 -5.74 2.25 27.63
N PRO A 17 -7.03 2.50 27.97
CA PRO A 17 -7.88 3.43 27.23
C PRO A 17 -7.26 4.83 27.03
N SER A 18 -6.27 5.23 27.83
CA SER A 18 -5.48 6.44 27.59
C SER A 18 -4.60 6.36 26.34
N GLN A 19 -4.06 5.18 26.00
CA GLN A 19 -3.32 4.98 24.74
C GLN A 19 -4.23 5.14 23.52
N TRP A 20 -5.52 4.82 23.63
CA TRP A 20 -6.48 5.08 22.55
C TRP A 20 -6.74 6.58 22.39
N LYS A 21 -6.77 7.34 23.49
CA LYS A 21 -6.87 8.80 23.43
C LYS A 21 -5.62 9.45 22.83
N ASP A 22 -4.44 8.87 23.05
CA ASP A 22 -3.20 9.31 22.41
C ASP A 22 -3.16 8.95 20.92
N GLU A 23 -3.62 7.75 20.53
CA GLU A 23 -3.80 7.36 19.11
C GLU A 23 -4.89 8.15 18.39
N GLU A 24 -5.95 8.51 19.11
CA GLU A 24 -7.06 9.32 18.61
C GLU A 24 -6.64 10.80 18.52
N ALA A 25 -5.84 11.32 19.45
CA ALA A 25 -5.17 12.62 19.34
C ALA A 25 -4.18 12.66 18.16
N LEU A 26 -3.42 11.59 17.92
CA LEU A 26 -2.58 11.43 16.72
C LEU A 26 -3.39 11.36 15.42
N ARG A 27 -4.63 10.86 15.47
CA ARG A 27 -5.61 10.93 14.36
C ARG A 27 -6.22 12.32 14.20
N GLN A 28 -6.42 13.05 15.30
CA GLN A 28 -7.12 14.35 15.35
C GLN A 28 -6.20 15.53 15.00
N ASP A 29 -4.89 15.40 15.24
CA ASP A 29 -3.86 16.36 14.81
C ASP A 29 -3.48 16.23 13.33
N GLY A 30 -4.04 15.27 12.59
CA GLY A 30 -3.78 15.11 11.15
C GLY A 30 -2.31 14.76 10.82
N ILE A 31 -1.52 14.36 11.82
CA ILE A 31 -0.11 14.03 11.68
C ILE A 31 0.09 12.58 12.14
N ARG A 32 -0.18 11.64 11.23
CA ARG A 32 0.91 10.72 10.93
C ARG A 32 1.93 11.56 10.17
N THR A 33 3.17 11.52 10.59
CA THR A 33 4.31 12.13 9.91
C THR A 33 4.44 11.61 8.47
N ALA A 34 3.62 12.10 7.54
CA ALA A 34 3.69 11.76 6.13
C ALA A 34 3.70 13.05 5.29
N THR A 35 4.72 13.87 5.49
CA THR A 35 5.23 14.76 4.44
C THR A 35 5.81 13.86 3.33
N TYR A 36 4.97 13.33 2.43
CA TYR A 36 5.32 12.31 1.44
C TYR A 36 6.57 12.63 0.57
N PRO A 37 7.27 11.63 -0.03
CA PRO A 37 7.08 10.18 0.07
C PRO A 37 8.34 9.39 0.51
N PRO A 38 8.15 8.15 0.99
CA PRO A 38 8.64 7.04 0.18
C PRO A 38 7.45 6.36 -0.48
N TRP A 39 7.49 6.26 -1.81
CA TRP A 39 6.54 5.51 -2.63
C TRP A 39 7.29 4.30 -3.19
N LEU A 40 6.57 3.28 -3.67
CA LEU A 40 7.17 2.03 -4.10
C LEU A 40 6.97 1.81 -5.60
N VAL A 41 7.91 1.09 -6.20
CA VAL A 41 7.83 0.66 -7.60
C VAL A 41 8.22 -0.81 -7.73
N SER A 42 7.65 -1.51 -8.71
CA SER A 42 7.91 -2.95 -8.90
C SER A 42 9.31 -3.25 -9.45
N ARG A 43 9.89 -2.36 -10.27
CA ARG A 43 11.22 -2.47 -10.88
C ARG A 43 12.20 -1.39 -10.39
N PRO A 44 13.52 -1.63 -10.45
CA PRO A 44 14.48 -0.55 -10.40
C PRO A 44 14.15 0.48 -11.49
N MET A 45 14.02 1.75 -11.11
CA MET A 45 13.81 2.83 -12.07
C MET A 45 15.05 2.97 -12.96
N THR A 46 14.86 3.00 -14.27
CA THR A 46 15.92 3.31 -15.23
C THR A 46 15.93 4.81 -15.55
N LYS A 47 17.03 5.32 -16.12
CA LYS A 47 17.12 6.72 -16.56
C LYS A 47 15.97 7.06 -17.51
N GLY A 48 15.15 8.04 -17.14
CA GLY A 48 13.96 8.44 -17.89
C GLY A 48 12.65 7.80 -17.42
N SER A 49 12.68 6.90 -16.43
CA SER A 49 11.46 6.43 -15.77
C SER A 49 10.73 7.61 -15.10
N PRO A 50 9.39 7.65 -15.17
CA PRO A 50 8.62 8.76 -14.63
C PRO A 50 8.72 8.80 -13.11
N LEU A 51 9.04 9.98 -12.58
CA LEU A 51 9.18 10.27 -11.14
C LEU A 51 7.99 11.12 -10.70
N PRO A 52 6.86 10.52 -10.25
CA PRO A 52 5.66 11.26 -9.87
C PRO A 52 5.90 12.38 -8.85
N PHE A 53 6.95 12.26 -8.04
CA PHE A 53 7.30 13.22 -7.00
C PHE A 53 8.64 13.93 -7.21
N GLY A 54 9.22 13.84 -8.42
CA GLY A 54 10.50 14.45 -8.74
C GLY A 54 11.73 13.64 -8.28
N PRO A 55 12.93 13.98 -8.77
CA PRO A 55 14.19 13.30 -8.43
C PRO A 55 14.60 13.46 -6.96
N GLU A 56 14.13 14.49 -6.28
CA GLU A 56 14.34 14.74 -4.86
C GLU A 56 13.56 13.78 -3.96
N ASN A 57 12.58 13.06 -4.52
CA ASN A 57 11.73 12.09 -3.82
C ASN A 57 11.70 10.73 -4.56
N PRO A 58 12.84 10.01 -4.63
CA PRO A 58 12.91 8.73 -5.32
C PRO A 58 12.03 7.67 -4.62
N PRO A 59 11.60 6.62 -5.34
CA PRO A 59 10.90 5.53 -4.70
C PRO A 59 11.85 4.78 -3.75
N SER A 60 11.28 4.19 -2.71
CA SER A 60 11.99 3.24 -1.87
C SER A 60 11.92 1.83 -2.45
N GLU A 61 12.99 1.07 -2.24
CA GLU A 61 13.03 -0.35 -2.54
C GLU A 61 12.66 -1.14 -1.28
N VAL A 62 11.64 -1.99 -1.40
CA VAL A 62 11.30 -3.01 -0.41
C VAL A 62 11.52 -4.39 -1.03
N CYS A 63 11.58 -5.43 -0.19
CA CYS A 63 11.99 -6.78 -0.60
C CYS A 63 11.20 -7.34 -1.80
N CYS A 64 11.73 -8.42 -2.38
CA CYS A 64 11.56 -8.86 -3.76
C CYS A 64 10.12 -9.20 -4.24
N GLY A 65 9.10 -9.09 -3.39
CA GLY A 65 7.72 -9.45 -3.72
C GLY A 65 6.80 -8.25 -3.93
N ALA A 66 5.79 -8.40 -4.80
CA ALA A 66 4.74 -7.39 -4.93
C ALA A 66 3.90 -7.26 -3.63
N MET A 67 3.70 -8.37 -2.91
CA MET A 67 2.87 -8.43 -1.71
C MET A 67 3.29 -7.46 -0.59
N ILE A 68 4.60 -7.33 -0.31
CA ILE A 68 5.05 -6.40 0.73
C ILE A 68 4.76 -4.93 0.34
N LYS A 69 4.77 -4.63 -0.96
CA LYS A 69 4.51 -3.27 -1.48
C LYS A 69 3.06 -2.88 -1.26
N TYR A 70 2.12 -3.80 -1.52
CA TYR A 70 0.71 -3.62 -1.19
C TYR A 70 0.50 -3.45 0.33
N TRP A 71 1.17 -4.27 1.14
CA TRP A 71 1.08 -4.16 2.61
C TRP A 71 1.52 -2.79 3.10
N CYS A 72 2.64 -2.25 2.60
CA CYS A 72 3.10 -0.91 2.97
C CYS A 72 2.04 0.16 2.65
N VAL A 73 1.37 0.07 1.50
CA VAL A 73 0.29 0.99 1.13
C VAL A 73 -0.91 0.83 2.06
N ALA A 74 -1.35 -0.41 2.30
CA ALA A 74 -2.51 -0.69 3.15
C ALA A 74 -2.30 -0.25 4.62
N GLN A 75 -1.07 -0.35 5.12
CA GLN A 75 -0.69 0.13 6.45
C GLN A 75 -0.61 1.67 6.53
N GLY A 76 -0.56 2.36 5.40
CA GLY A 76 -0.30 3.80 5.30
C GLY A 76 1.14 4.18 5.66
N THR A 77 2.12 3.30 5.40
CA THR A 77 3.55 3.62 5.58
C THR A 77 4.18 4.27 4.36
N VAL A 78 3.52 4.16 3.20
CA VAL A 78 3.93 4.77 1.93
C VAL A 78 2.71 5.41 1.25
N ALA A 79 2.96 6.43 0.43
CA ALA A 79 1.89 7.15 -0.28
C ALA A 79 1.18 6.28 -1.33
N GLY A 80 1.96 5.42 -1.98
CA GLY A 80 1.49 4.61 -3.10
C GLY A 80 2.54 3.65 -3.64
N PHE A 81 2.07 2.81 -4.55
CA PHE A 81 2.85 1.75 -5.19
C PHE A 81 2.45 1.65 -6.67
N ILE A 82 3.45 1.53 -7.55
CA ILE A 82 3.26 1.32 -8.99
C ILE A 82 3.87 -0.02 -9.44
N GLN A 83 3.06 -0.82 -10.16
CA GLN A 83 3.45 -2.08 -10.80
C GLN A 83 3.31 -1.95 -12.32
N TYR A 84 4.42 -1.92 -13.07
CA TYR A 84 4.43 -1.77 -14.53
C TYR A 84 4.36 -3.07 -15.33
N GLU A 85 4.77 -4.21 -14.75
CA GLU A 85 5.00 -5.44 -15.53
C GLU A 85 3.70 -6.09 -16.02
N THR A 86 3.68 -6.55 -17.26
CA THR A 86 2.61 -7.44 -17.78
C THR A 86 3.23 -8.56 -18.61
N PRO A 87 2.66 -9.79 -18.60
CA PRO A 87 1.43 -10.20 -17.91
C PRO A 87 1.62 -10.44 -16.40
N LEU A 88 0.61 -10.07 -15.61
CA LEU A 88 0.59 -10.16 -14.15
C LEU A 88 0.04 -11.52 -13.70
N LYS A 89 0.53 -12.08 -12.59
CA LYS A 89 0.01 -13.33 -12.03
C LYS A 89 -0.97 -13.04 -10.91
N SER A 90 -2.16 -13.63 -10.95
CA SER A 90 -3.22 -13.32 -9.97
C SER A 90 -2.80 -13.57 -8.52
N TRP A 91 -2.01 -14.62 -8.26
CA TRP A 91 -1.55 -14.94 -6.91
C TRP A 91 -0.53 -13.94 -6.33
N ASP A 92 0.16 -13.16 -7.17
CA ASP A 92 1.12 -12.14 -6.71
C ASP A 92 0.44 -10.82 -6.32
N HIS A 93 -0.82 -10.62 -6.72
CA HIS A 93 -1.51 -9.32 -6.63
C HIS A 93 -2.87 -9.36 -5.93
N ALA A 94 -3.66 -10.43 -6.06
CA ALA A 94 -5.05 -10.44 -5.62
C ALA A 94 -5.22 -10.15 -4.13
N CYS A 95 -4.43 -10.82 -3.29
CA CYS A 95 -4.46 -10.59 -1.83
C CYS A 95 -4.02 -9.15 -1.49
N GLY A 96 -2.96 -8.66 -2.13
CA GLY A 96 -2.46 -7.29 -1.91
C GLY A 96 -3.47 -6.21 -2.30
N VAL A 97 -4.12 -6.35 -3.46
CA VAL A 97 -5.19 -5.45 -3.93
C VAL A 97 -6.35 -5.42 -2.94
N LEU A 98 -6.78 -6.58 -2.44
CA LEU A 98 -7.85 -6.66 -1.44
C LEU A 98 -7.46 -5.91 -0.16
N CYS A 99 -6.25 -6.12 0.37
CA CYS A 99 -5.77 -5.42 1.56
C CYS A 99 -5.75 -3.88 1.40
N VAL A 100 -5.35 -3.38 0.23
CA VAL A 100 -5.34 -1.93 -0.04
C VAL A 100 -6.77 -1.37 -0.05
N ILE A 101 -7.71 -2.05 -0.68
CA ILE A 101 -9.10 -1.58 -0.76
C ILE A 101 -9.77 -1.62 0.62
N GLU A 102 -9.62 -2.71 1.37
CA GLU A 102 -10.26 -2.88 2.69
C GLU A 102 -9.66 -1.97 3.77
N SER A 103 -8.45 -1.44 3.56
CA SER A 103 -7.86 -0.41 4.42
C SER A 103 -8.31 1.01 4.07
N GLY A 104 -9.16 1.18 3.06
CA GLY A 104 -9.66 2.47 2.58
C GLY A 104 -8.78 3.13 1.52
N GLY A 105 -7.73 2.45 1.04
CA GLY A 105 -6.92 2.88 -0.09
C GLY A 105 -7.57 2.59 -1.45
N THR A 106 -6.87 2.92 -2.52
CA THR A 106 -7.31 2.63 -3.89
C THR A 106 -6.34 1.71 -4.62
N SER A 107 -6.88 0.86 -5.51
CA SER A 107 -6.08 0.03 -6.41
C SER A 107 -6.77 -0.10 -7.76
N THR A 108 -6.17 0.50 -8.78
CA THR A 108 -6.72 0.59 -10.15
C THR A 108 -5.65 0.41 -11.19
N ASP A 109 -6.03 0.29 -12.46
CA ASP A 109 -5.09 0.49 -13.55
C ASP A 109 -4.79 2.00 -13.76
N ALA A 110 -3.92 2.32 -14.72
CA ALA A 110 -3.54 3.71 -15.02
C ALA A 110 -4.70 4.57 -15.58
N PHE A 111 -5.80 3.94 -15.99
CA PHE A 111 -7.02 4.59 -16.47
C PHE A 111 -8.15 4.52 -15.44
N GLU A 112 -7.79 4.30 -14.16
CA GLU A 112 -8.70 4.23 -13.02
C GLU A 112 -9.74 3.11 -13.12
N LYS A 113 -9.47 2.08 -13.94
CA LYS A 113 -10.34 0.90 -14.01
C LYS A 113 -10.03 -0.06 -12.87
N PRO A 114 -11.05 -0.68 -12.25
CA PRO A 114 -10.82 -1.69 -11.23
C PRO A 114 -9.98 -2.86 -11.76
N ILE A 115 -9.08 -3.38 -10.93
CA ILE A 115 -8.30 -4.57 -11.26
C ILE A 115 -9.23 -5.79 -11.28
N ARG A 116 -9.22 -6.52 -12.40
CA ARG A 116 -10.03 -7.73 -12.59
C ARG A 116 -9.13 -8.94 -12.77
N PHE A 117 -9.24 -9.89 -11.85
CA PHE A 117 -8.52 -11.16 -11.92
C PHE A 117 -9.34 -12.17 -12.72
N THR A 118 -9.06 -12.29 -14.02
CA THR A 118 -9.85 -13.12 -14.95
C THR A 118 -9.30 -14.54 -15.13
N GLY A 119 -8.14 -14.85 -14.56
CA GLY A 119 -7.50 -16.16 -14.69
C GLY A 119 -6.22 -16.26 -13.86
N ARG A 120 -5.34 -17.21 -14.21
CA ARG A 120 -4.00 -17.33 -13.60
C ARG A 120 -3.11 -16.12 -13.90
N GLU A 121 -3.25 -15.61 -15.12
CA GLU A 121 -2.65 -14.37 -15.60
C GLU A 121 -3.76 -13.37 -15.90
N PHE A 122 -3.43 -12.08 -15.79
CA PHE A 122 -4.32 -11.00 -16.16
C PHE A 122 -3.51 -9.80 -16.69
N SER A 123 -4.21 -8.89 -17.35
CA SER A 123 -3.66 -7.65 -17.91
C SER A 123 -4.46 -6.46 -17.43
N VAL A 124 -3.79 -5.32 -17.38
CA VAL A 124 -4.33 -4.03 -16.91
C VAL A 124 -3.88 -2.93 -17.86
N GLY A 125 -4.53 -1.77 -17.84
CA GLY A 125 -4.07 -0.61 -18.59
C GLY A 125 -2.78 -0.02 -18.00
N LYS A 126 -1.65 -0.27 -18.67
CA LYS A 126 -0.30 0.27 -18.39
C LYS A 126 0.33 -0.04 -17.01
N GLY A 127 -0.42 -0.58 -16.06
CA GLY A 127 0.11 -1.01 -14.76
C GLY A 127 -0.96 -1.05 -13.68
N ILE A 128 -0.58 -1.46 -12.47
CA ILE A 128 -1.41 -1.29 -11.26
C ILE A 128 -0.89 -0.07 -10.50
N VAL A 129 -1.80 0.82 -10.10
CA VAL A 129 -1.54 1.99 -9.26
C VAL A 129 -2.29 1.83 -7.96
N CYS A 130 -1.58 1.90 -6.84
CA CYS A 130 -2.16 1.88 -5.51
C CYS A 130 -1.89 3.18 -4.77
N SER A 131 -2.85 3.64 -3.98
CA SER A 131 -2.68 4.77 -3.06
C SER A 131 -3.24 4.45 -1.67
N ALA A 132 -2.60 5.00 -0.65
CA ALA A 132 -3.04 4.82 0.73
C ALA A 132 -4.36 5.57 1.00
N ALA A 133 -5.06 5.19 2.07
CA ALA A 133 -6.32 5.82 2.46
C ALA A 133 -6.17 7.32 2.75
N ASP A 134 -5.05 7.70 3.37
CA ASP A 134 -4.70 9.08 3.72
C ASP A 134 -3.98 9.85 2.60
N ALA A 135 -3.72 9.21 1.46
CA ALA A 135 -3.11 9.88 0.31
C ALA A 135 -4.06 10.95 -0.26
N GLY A 136 -3.63 12.21 -0.19
CA GLY A 136 -4.38 13.33 -0.76
C GLY A 136 -4.51 13.26 -2.29
N ASP A 137 -5.51 13.93 -2.85
CA ASP A 137 -5.88 13.82 -4.27
C ASP A 137 -4.72 14.13 -5.23
N LYS A 138 -3.92 15.17 -4.95
CA LYS A 138 -2.74 15.52 -5.74
C LYS A 138 -1.69 14.41 -5.79
N THR A 139 -1.55 13.62 -4.72
CA THR A 139 -0.64 12.48 -4.68
C THR A 139 -1.15 11.37 -5.58
N ARG A 140 -2.46 11.09 -5.54
CA ARG A 140 -3.12 10.10 -6.40
C ARG A 140 -3.01 10.48 -7.87
N GLU A 141 -3.29 11.73 -8.21
CA GLU A 141 -3.14 12.28 -9.56
C GLU A 141 -1.72 12.11 -10.10
N LYS A 142 -0.70 12.44 -9.30
CA LYS A 142 0.71 12.28 -9.69
C LYS A 142 1.06 10.81 -9.96
N LEU A 143 0.66 9.90 -9.07
CA LEU A 143 0.88 8.46 -9.26
C LEU A 143 0.23 7.96 -10.55
N LEU A 144 -1.03 8.31 -10.81
CA LEU A 144 -1.75 7.93 -12.02
C LEU A 144 -1.09 8.51 -13.29
N ALA A 145 -0.79 9.81 -13.30
CA ALA A 145 -0.17 10.48 -14.43
C ALA A 145 1.18 9.85 -14.81
N SER A 146 1.99 9.46 -13.82
CA SER A 146 3.29 8.82 -14.07
C SER A 146 3.17 7.51 -14.85
N VAL A 147 2.08 6.76 -14.68
CA VAL A 147 1.84 5.50 -15.40
C VAL A 147 1.11 5.74 -16.73
N ALA A 148 0.24 6.74 -16.79
CA ALA A 148 -0.50 7.07 -18.01
C ALA A 148 0.40 7.66 -19.11
N GLU A 149 1.46 8.38 -18.74
CA GLU A 149 2.37 9.09 -19.65
C GLU A 149 3.59 8.27 -20.09
N SER A 150 3.85 7.12 -19.44
CA SER A 150 4.90 6.16 -19.82
C SER A 150 4.48 5.19 -20.94
#